data_AF-A0A2M7TZD2-F1
#
_entry.id   AF-A0A2M7TZD2-F1
#
_cell.length_a   1.000
_cell.length_b   1.000
_cell.length_c   1.000
_cell.angle_alpha   90.00
_cell.angle_beta   90.00
_cell.angle_gamma   90.00
#
_symmetry.space_group_name_H-M   'P 1'
#
loop_
_entity.id
_entity.type
_entity.pdbx_description
1 polymer ?
#
loop_
_entity_poly.entity_id
_entity_poly.type
_entity_poly.pdbx_seq_one_letter_code
_entity_poly.pdbx_strand_id
1 'polypeptide(L)'
;MKLFKKFLSLLLINLLVFYQVAIYIPIAYAQDVTPTPIPIESPSPSPTETSPVPSSEVTPTPSLFESPSPSPTKNPSPTSITTESPAPSSEVTPAPSPWTFENVELNKEYIAPQNSQVKLTFTKLPSTSGNIKIEEITLTEDQIKQTGSLSEKAYDITSDMKDGDFSYNLSLPIPESSRGKTVEVKFAEDISDIGSAEKVENTLTKTDTSVSVESLDHMTIFVVTLSPATDCTGGVYASGTCYATIQEAIDNLVTVDGDTINVSAGNYVENVIVTKDLTLQGVAGTNLQGKITISHNGVTIDGFNITNPSVGYGIIATDYSNLTITNNTIHDIGTALASGSAQAIGIVSSAADVSGITISGNTIFNIGNTSMLHAGSAGSSAKGVYLGNSGGSMTISSVTISNNTMSNIYASTANWIGGPLYGGGAGAYGI
;
A
#
# COMPACT_ATOMS: atom_id res chain seq x y z
N MET A 1 44.72 -2.14 -56.35
CA MET A 1 43.57 -1.57 -57.09
C MET A 1 42.23 -2.32 -56.94
N LYS A 2 42.14 -3.45 -56.21
CA LYS A 2 40.85 -4.15 -55.94
C LYS A 2 40.24 -3.85 -54.56
N LEU A 3 40.98 -3.23 -53.64
CA LEU A 3 40.49 -2.86 -52.30
C LEU A 3 39.79 -1.49 -52.26
N PHE A 4 40.12 -0.58 -53.19
CA PHE A 4 39.54 0.77 -53.24
C PHE A 4 38.13 0.81 -53.89
N LYS A 5 37.77 -0.21 -54.70
CA LYS A 5 36.43 -0.30 -55.31
C LYS A 5 35.35 -0.82 -54.35
N LYS A 6 35.70 -1.56 -53.30
CA LYS A 6 34.72 -2.04 -52.31
C LYS A 6 34.34 -0.97 -51.27
N PHE A 7 35.23 -0.03 -50.98
CA PHE A 7 34.93 1.08 -50.06
C PHE A 7 34.04 2.17 -50.68
N LEU A 8 34.17 2.41 -52.00
CA LEU A 8 33.33 3.40 -52.70
C LEU A 8 31.90 2.87 -52.98
N SER A 9 31.70 1.55 -53.03
CA SER A 9 30.37 0.95 -53.23
C SER A 9 29.52 0.93 -51.96
N LEU A 10 30.11 1.00 -50.76
CA LEU A 10 29.36 1.02 -49.50
C LEU A 10 28.96 2.44 -49.09
N LEU A 11 29.66 3.47 -49.60
CA LEU A 11 29.35 4.87 -49.35
C LEU A 11 28.21 5.39 -50.25
N LEU A 12 28.00 4.82 -51.45
CA LEU A 12 26.90 5.21 -52.35
C LEU A 12 25.55 4.53 -52.02
N ILE A 13 25.54 3.42 -51.28
CA ILE A 13 24.29 2.73 -50.90
C ILE A 13 23.64 3.39 -49.68
N ASN A 14 24.42 4.05 -48.81
CA ASN A 14 23.88 4.81 -47.67
C ASN A 14 23.45 6.24 -48.01
N LEU A 15 23.72 6.72 -49.23
CA LEU A 15 23.28 8.06 -49.69
C LEU A 15 21.96 8.03 -50.48
N LEU A 16 21.38 6.85 -50.73
CA LEU A 16 20.17 6.68 -51.56
C LEU A 16 18.89 6.32 -50.79
N VAL A 17 18.93 6.24 -49.46
CA VAL A 17 17.75 5.91 -48.63
C VAL A 17 17.04 7.15 -48.07
N PHE A 18 17.58 8.35 -48.29
CA PHE A 18 16.96 9.63 -47.90
C PHE A 18 16.44 10.41 -49.10
N TYR A 19 15.51 9.88 -49.91
CA TYR A 19 14.77 10.72 -50.88
C TYR A 19 13.51 10.03 -51.44
N GLN A 20 12.55 9.65 -50.61
CA GLN A 20 11.14 9.47 -51.01
C GLN A 20 10.23 9.59 -49.77
N VAL A 21 10.01 10.80 -49.26
CA VAL A 21 8.75 11.11 -48.57
C VAL A 21 8.02 12.08 -49.49
N ALA A 22 7.25 11.52 -50.42
CA ALA A 22 6.30 12.28 -51.20
C ALA A 22 5.23 12.81 -50.24
N ILE A 23 5.12 14.12 -50.16
CA ILE A 23 4.04 14.84 -49.47
C ILE A 23 2.75 14.51 -50.23
N TYR A 24 1.93 13.62 -49.67
CA TYR A 24 0.55 13.42 -50.10
C TYR A 24 -0.29 14.54 -49.47
N ILE A 25 -0.60 15.57 -50.26
CA ILE A 25 -1.65 16.54 -49.90
C ILE A 25 -2.97 15.96 -50.41
N PRO A 26 -3.88 15.49 -49.55
CA PRO A 26 -5.24 15.23 -50.00
C PRO A 26 -5.89 16.59 -50.32
N ILE A 27 -6.14 16.83 -51.60
CA ILE A 27 -7.07 17.86 -52.06
C ILE A 27 -8.45 17.37 -51.64
N ALA A 28 -8.96 17.89 -50.53
CA ALA A 28 -10.36 17.72 -50.15
C ALA A 28 -11.21 18.57 -51.11
N TYR A 29 -11.96 17.90 -51.98
CA TYR A 29 -13.06 18.52 -52.71
C TYR A 29 -14.10 18.97 -51.69
N ALA A 30 -14.32 20.28 -51.58
CA ALA A 30 -15.48 20.83 -50.90
C ALA A 30 -16.73 20.44 -51.72
N GLN A 31 -17.51 19.51 -51.19
CA GLN A 31 -18.89 19.31 -51.62
C GLN A 31 -19.73 20.40 -50.98
N ASP A 32 -20.31 21.27 -51.80
CA ASP A 32 -21.32 22.24 -51.39
C ASP A 32 -22.54 21.46 -50.86
N VAL A 33 -22.70 21.44 -49.53
CA VAL A 33 -23.90 20.92 -48.90
C VAL A 33 -24.91 22.06 -48.78
N THR A 34 -25.93 22.00 -49.64
CA THR A 34 -27.15 22.79 -49.53
C THR A 34 -27.73 22.63 -48.12
N PRO A 35 -28.04 23.71 -47.39
CA PRO A 35 -28.57 23.59 -46.03
C PRO A 35 -29.94 22.93 -46.04
N THR A 36 -30.05 21.77 -45.40
CA THR A 36 -31.32 21.15 -45.02
C THR A 36 -32.06 22.09 -44.06
N PRO A 37 -33.35 22.42 -44.30
CA PRO A 37 -34.10 23.31 -43.42
C PRO A 37 -34.26 22.71 -42.02
N ILE A 38 -33.96 23.53 -41.01
CA ILE A 38 -34.08 23.22 -39.58
C ILE A 38 -35.56 23.00 -39.24
N PRO A 39 -35.95 21.93 -38.52
CA PRO A 39 -37.30 21.78 -38.00
C PRO A 39 -37.59 22.89 -36.98
N ILE A 40 -38.69 23.62 -37.18
CA ILE A 40 -39.21 24.59 -36.23
C ILE A 40 -39.69 23.83 -34.99
N GLU A 41 -38.98 23.95 -33.87
CA GLU A 41 -39.47 23.45 -32.58
C GLU A 41 -40.64 24.32 -32.10
N SER A 42 -41.74 23.64 -31.76
CA SER A 42 -42.92 24.21 -31.13
C SER A 42 -42.58 24.70 -29.72
N PRO A 43 -43.13 25.83 -29.25
CA PRO A 43 -42.80 26.35 -27.93
C PRO A 43 -43.26 25.40 -26.81
N SER A 44 -42.33 25.02 -25.95
CA SER A 44 -42.57 24.33 -24.68
C SER A 44 -43.37 25.25 -23.74
N PRO A 45 -44.39 24.75 -23.01
CA PRO A 45 -45.11 25.57 -22.04
C PRO A 45 -44.20 25.98 -20.87
N SER A 46 -44.31 27.26 -20.50
CA SER A 46 -43.65 27.93 -19.38
C SER A 46 -43.92 27.22 -18.04
N PRO A 47 -42.95 27.15 -17.12
CA PRO A 47 -43.22 26.73 -15.76
C PRO A 47 -44.04 27.81 -15.05
N THR A 48 -45.13 27.39 -14.40
CA THR A 48 -45.99 28.20 -13.55
C THR A 48 -45.21 28.71 -12.34
N GLU A 49 -45.13 30.04 -12.19
CA GLU A 49 -44.73 30.69 -10.94
C GLU A 49 -45.76 30.39 -9.84
N THR A 50 -45.32 29.77 -8.76
CA THR A 50 -46.00 29.84 -7.46
C THR A 50 -45.17 30.71 -6.52
N SER A 51 -45.71 31.89 -6.21
CA SER A 51 -45.20 32.81 -5.20
C SER A 51 -45.34 32.24 -3.77
N PRO A 52 -44.52 32.71 -2.81
CA PRO A 52 -44.41 32.13 -1.48
C PRO A 52 -45.51 32.63 -0.53
N VAL A 53 -45.99 31.74 0.34
CA VAL A 53 -46.83 32.06 1.50
C VAL A 53 -45.92 32.12 2.74
N PRO A 54 -46.08 33.09 3.67
CA PRO A 54 -45.10 33.34 4.72
C PRO A 54 -45.10 32.22 5.76
N SER A 55 -43.91 31.72 6.10
CA SER A 55 -43.70 30.84 7.25
C SER A 55 -43.49 31.71 8.48
N SER A 56 -44.38 31.55 9.46
CA SER A 56 -44.29 32.15 10.78
C SER A 56 -43.13 31.57 11.57
N GLU A 57 -42.25 32.47 12.00
CA GLU A 57 -41.18 32.30 12.97
C GLU A 57 -41.72 31.78 14.32
N VAL A 58 -41.21 30.63 14.79
CA VAL A 58 -41.30 30.23 16.19
C VAL A 58 -39.94 29.74 16.65
N THR A 59 -39.35 30.53 17.54
CA THR A 59 -38.12 30.30 18.29
C THR A 59 -38.15 28.97 19.06
N PRO A 60 -37.13 28.11 18.99
CA PRO A 60 -36.90 27.11 20.04
C PRO A 60 -35.99 27.69 21.13
N THR A 61 -36.58 27.86 22.32
CA THR A 61 -35.87 28.07 23.60
C THR A 61 -35.07 26.81 23.97
N PRO A 62 -33.86 26.92 24.55
CA PRO A 62 -33.07 25.77 24.98
C PRO A 62 -33.65 25.14 26.26
N SER A 63 -33.93 23.84 26.22
CA SER A 63 -34.31 23.04 27.38
C SER A 63 -33.07 22.41 28.01
N LEU A 64 -32.68 22.92 29.18
CA LEU A 64 -31.73 22.29 30.09
C LEU A 64 -32.36 21.05 30.72
N PHE A 65 -31.74 19.88 30.54
CA PHE A 65 -32.01 18.71 31.37
C PHE A 65 -30.94 18.64 32.47
N GLU A 66 -31.34 19.02 33.69
CA GLU A 66 -30.59 18.71 34.90
C GLU A 66 -30.91 17.28 35.34
N SER A 67 -29.86 16.49 35.57
CA SER A 67 -29.90 15.17 36.17
C SER A 67 -30.09 15.28 37.70
N PRO A 68 -31.07 14.62 38.32
CA PRO A 68 -31.19 14.62 39.78
C PRO A 68 -30.17 13.66 40.42
N SER A 69 -29.32 14.24 41.27
CA SER A 69 -28.46 13.58 42.25
C SER A 69 -29.29 12.85 43.31
N PRO A 70 -28.97 11.60 43.70
CA PRO A 70 -29.55 10.98 44.88
C PRO A 70 -28.90 11.50 46.18
N SER A 71 -29.75 11.80 47.16
CA SER A 71 -29.41 12.22 48.53
C SER A 71 -29.25 10.99 49.46
N PRO A 72 -28.54 11.09 50.60
CA PRO A 72 -27.95 9.94 51.29
C PRO A 72 -28.91 9.29 52.31
N THR A 73 -28.95 7.96 52.32
CA THR A 73 -29.72 7.20 53.30
C THR A 73 -28.83 6.77 54.47
N LYS A 74 -29.35 7.01 55.67
CA LYS A 74 -28.72 6.83 56.99
C LYS A 74 -28.26 5.40 57.27
N ASN A 75 -27.09 5.37 57.92
CA ASN A 75 -26.54 4.30 58.76
C ASN A 75 -27.54 3.76 59.79
N PRO A 76 -27.58 2.43 59.99
CA PRO A 76 -27.57 1.89 61.34
C PRO A 76 -26.44 0.85 61.53
N SER A 77 -25.84 0.89 62.72
CA SER A 77 -24.88 -0.07 63.28
C SER A 77 -25.44 -0.57 64.62
N PRO A 78 -25.01 -1.69 65.22
CA PRO A 78 -24.79 -3.04 64.69
C PRO A 78 -25.62 -4.09 65.49
N THR A 79 -25.76 -5.33 64.99
CA THR A 79 -26.21 -6.47 65.82
C THR A 79 -25.27 -7.65 65.63
N SER A 80 -24.60 -8.04 66.71
CA SER A 80 -23.69 -9.18 66.81
C SER A 80 -24.44 -10.51 66.86
N ILE A 81 -24.08 -11.48 66.03
CA ILE A 81 -24.43 -12.90 66.19
C ILE A 81 -23.23 -13.76 65.72
N THR A 82 -22.88 -14.76 66.52
CA THR A 82 -21.65 -15.57 66.45
C THR A 82 -21.85 -16.90 65.68
N THR A 83 -20.78 -17.39 65.01
CA THR A 83 -20.45 -18.81 64.65
C THR A 83 -21.37 -19.52 63.63
N GLU A 84 -20.89 -20.28 62.61
CA GLU A 84 -19.83 -21.30 62.58
C GLU A 84 -18.97 -21.29 61.30
N SER A 85 -17.78 -21.89 61.45
CA SER A 85 -16.71 -22.07 60.45
C SER A 85 -16.98 -23.24 59.51
N PRO A 86 -16.91 -23.08 58.17
CA PRO A 86 -16.67 -24.20 57.26
C PRO A 86 -15.17 -24.54 57.20
N ALA A 87 -14.86 -25.83 57.17
CA ALA A 87 -13.51 -26.41 57.09
C ALA A 87 -12.76 -25.99 55.80
N PRO A 88 -11.42 -25.95 55.80
CA PRO A 88 -10.66 -25.54 54.62
C PRO A 88 -10.79 -26.59 53.53
N SER A 89 -11.30 -26.17 52.38
CA SER A 89 -11.26 -26.92 51.13
C SER A 89 -9.81 -26.91 50.64
N SER A 90 -9.21 -28.10 50.50
CA SER A 90 -7.86 -28.26 49.98
C SER A 90 -7.75 -27.62 48.59
N GLU A 91 -6.92 -26.61 48.50
CA GLU A 91 -6.52 -25.94 47.27
C GLU A 91 -5.90 -26.98 46.33
N VAL A 92 -6.62 -27.34 45.27
CA VAL A 92 -6.05 -28.13 44.18
C VAL A 92 -5.13 -27.17 43.42
N THR A 93 -3.83 -27.30 43.65
CA THR A 93 -2.81 -26.58 42.87
C THR A 93 -3.05 -26.94 41.40
N PRO A 94 -3.34 -25.95 40.51
CA PRO A 94 -3.49 -26.25 39.09
C PRO A 94 -2.20 -26.89 38.59
N ALA A 95 -2.33 -27.96 37.80
CA ALA A 95 -1.17 -28.57 37.14
C ALA A 95 -0.42 -27.47 36.36
N PRO A 96 0.92 -27.39 36.49
CA PRO A 96 1.69 -26.37 35.79
C PRO A 96 1.45 -26.52 34.29
N SER A 97 1.25 -25.38 33.63
CA SER A 97 1.11 -25.29 32.18
C SER A 97 2.28 -26.03 31.50
N PRO A 98 2.05 -26.85 30.46
CA PRO A 98 3.13 -27.56 29.78
C PRO A 98 4.14 -26.58 29.15
N TRP A 99 3.73 -25.33 28.96
CA TRP A 99 4.51 -24.23 28.38
C TRP A 99 5.41 -23.50 29.39
N THR A 100 5.30 -23.83 30.69
CA THR A 100 5.98 -23.13 31.78
C THR A 100 7.13 -23.96 32.34
N PHE A 101 8.29 -23.31 32.48
CA PHE A 101 9.47 -23.88 33.11
C PHE A 101 9.74 -23.16 34.43
N GLU A 102 9.57 -23.88 35.53
CA GLU A 102 9.81 -23.38 36.87
C GLU A 102 11.30 -23.44 37.25
N ASN A 103 11.74 -22.52 38.12
CA ASN A 103 13.09 -22.47 38.69
C ASN A 103 14.19 -22.50 37.63
N VAL A 104 14.23 -21.45 36.80
CA VAL A 104 15.19 -21.42 35.70
C VAL A 104 16.65 -21.35 36.17
N GLU A 105 17.56 -21.94 35.40
CA GLU A 105 18.95 -22.16 35.72
C GLU A 105 19.85 -21.56 34.63
N LEU A 106 21.02 -21.08 35.05
CA LEU A 106 22.01 -20.50 34.16
C LEU A 106 22.59 -21.57 33.22
N ASN A 107 22.77 -21.24 31.94
CA ASN A 107 23.32 -22.13 30.89
C ASN A 107 22.52 -23.41 30.62
N LYS A 108 21.29 -23.51 31.12
CA LYS A 108 20.37 -24.61 30.80
C LYS A 108 19.58 -24.27 29.53
N GLU A 109 19.49 -25.22 28.60
CA GLU A 109 18.68 -25.08 27.39
C GLU A 109 17.22 -25.44 27.70
N TYR A 110 16.32 -24.49 27.42
CA TYR A 110 14.87 -24.65 27.50
C TYR A 110 14.33 -24.79 26.08
N ILE A 111 13.63 -25.89 25.80
CA ILE A 111 13.09 -26.20 24.47
C ILE A 111 11.57 -26.12 24.54
N ALA A 112 10.96 -25.32 23.68
CA ALA A 112 9.51 -25.15 23.68
C ALA A 112 8.80 -26.48 23.36
N PRO A 113 7.80 -26.91 24.16
CA PRO A 113 7.13 -28.20 23.96
C PRO A 113 6.45 -28.38 22.60
N GLN A 114 5.95 -27.27 22.01
CA GLN A 114 5.29 -27.21 20.72
C GLN A 114 6.26 -27.28 19.55
N ASN A 115 7.51 -26.85 19.75
CA ASN A 115 8.46 -26.65 18.67
C ASN A 115 9.91 -26.74 19.15
N SER A 116 10.56 -27.85 18.80
CA SER A 116 11.93 -28.13 19.20
C SER A 116 13.00 -27.15 18.69
N GLN A 117 12.64 -26.28 17.72
CA GLN A 117 13.54 -25.26 17.18
C GLN A 117 13.47 -23.94 17.97
N VAL A 118 12.44 -23.76 18.80
CA VAL A 118 12.33 -22.63 19.71
C VAL A 118 13.09 -22.98 20.99
N LYS A 119 14.20 -22.31 21.21
CA LYS A 119 15.11 -22.61 22.32
C LYS A 119 15.54 -21.36 23.04
N LEU A 120 15.67 -21.45 24.35
CA LEU A 120 16.10 -20.35 25.20
C LEU A 120 17.23 -20.80 26.11
N THR A 121 18.24 -19.97 26.33
CA THR A 121 19.31 -20.23 27.30
C THR A 121 19.68 -18.95 28.03
N PHE A 122 19.58 -18.94 29.35
CA PHE A 122 19.99 -17.80 30.17
C PHE A 122 21.51 -17.68 30.25
N THR A 123 22.00 -16.47 29.97
CA THR A 123 23.41 -16.05 30.09
C THR A 123 23.65 -15.21 31.34
N LYS A 124 22.58 -14.69 31.96
CA LYS A 124 22.57 -14.02 33.28
C LYS A 124 21.20 -14.23 33.93
N LEU A 125 21.18 -14.45 35.25
CA LEU A 125 19.96 -14.54 36.06
C LEU A 125 20.04 -13.62 37.29
N PRO A 126 18.90 -13.13 37.80
CA PRO A 126 18.80 -12.49 39.10
C PRO A 126 19.16 -13.45 40.25
N SER A 127 19.39 -12.89 41.43
CA SER A 127 19.68 -13.65 42.66
C SER A 127 18.58 -14.65 43.02
N THR A 128 17.34 -14.32 42.67
CA THR A 128 16.18 -15.21 42.79
C THR A 128 15.70 -15.53 41.39
N SER A 129 15.94 -16.76 40.92
CA SER A 129 15.44 -17.24 39.64
C SER A 129 13.91 -17.36 39.66
N GLY A 130 13.27 -17.04 38.53
CA GLY A 130 11.84 -17.15 38.34
C GLY A 130 11.43 -18.30 37.42
N ASN A 131 10.29 -18.12 36.77
CA ASN A 131 9.78 -18.99 35.72
C ASN A 131 9.96 -18.34 34.34
N ILE A 132 9.82 -19.16 33.30
CA ILE A 132 9.54 -18.68 31.94
C ILE A 132 8.35 -19.42 31.38
N LYS A 133 7.64 -18.77 30.47
CA LYS A 133 6.58 -19.35 29.66
C LYS A 133 6.88 -19.06 28.18
N ILE A 134 6.76 -20.08 27.32
CA ILE A 134 7.01 -19.96 25.88
C ILE A 134 5.76 -20.42 25.12
N GLU A 135 5.05 -19.49 24.50
CA GLU A 135 3.82 -19.74 23.75
C GLU A 135 3.99 -19.45 22.25
N GLU A 136 3.29 -20.23 21.42
CA GLU A 136 3.12 -19.92 20.00
C GLU A 136 1.77 -19.21 19.80
N ILE A 137 1.82 -18.01 19.22
CA ILE A 137 0.64 -17.26 18.80
C ILE A 137 0.43 -17.50 17.30
N THR A 138 -0.81 -17.75 16.89
CA THR A 138 -1.16 -17.79 15.46
C THR A 138 -1.57 -16.40 14.99
N LEU A 139 -0.82 -15.84 14.04
CA LEU A 139 -1.04 -14.53 13.43
C LEU A 139 -2.20 -14.58 12.43
N THR A 140 -2.96 -13.49 12.34
CA THR A 140 -3.94 -13.29 11.26
C THR A 140 -3.24 -12.96 9.94
N GLU A 141 -3.93 -13.12 8.81
CA GLU A 141 -3.40 -12.74 7.49
C GLU A 141 -2.96 -11.27 7.44
N ASP A 142 -3.73 -10.37 8.06
CA ASP A 142 -3.38 -8.94 8.12
C ASP A 142 -2.13 -8.70 8.97
N GLN A 143 -1.98 -9.41 10.10
CA GLN A 143 -0.78 -9.31 10.94
C GLN A 143 0.46 -9.84 10.21
N ILE A 144 0.33 -10.94 9.45
CA ILE A 144 1.43 -11.48 8.62
C ILE A 144 1.86 -10.43 7.57
N LYS A 145 0.88 -9.81 6.89
CA LYS A 145 1.14 -8.76 5.89
C LYS A 145 1.81 -7.53 6.50
N GLN A 146 1.33 -7.05 7.65
CA GLN A 146 1.87 -5.87 8.32
C GLN A 146 3.29 -6.10 8.86
N THR A 147 3.54 -7.28 9.44
CA THR A 147 4.86 -7.62 10.03
C THR A 147 5.90 -8.00 8.99
N GLY A 148 5.47 -8.61 7.88
CA GLY A 148 6.35 -9.35 6.97
C GLY A 148 6.78 -10.70 7.55
N SER A 149 5.99 -11.29 8.45
CA SER A 149 6.28 -12.57 9.08
C SER A 149 6.49 -13.69 8.06
N LEU A 150 7.51 -14.51 8.28
CA LEU A 150 7.80 -15.67 7.42
C LEU A 150 6.88 -16.86 7.68
N SER A 151 6.08 -16.82 8.74
CA SER A 151 5.12 -17.87 9.10
C SER A 151 3.85 -17.29 9.72
N GLU A 152 2.84 -18.13 9.89
CA GLU A 152 1.66 -17.81 10.69
C GLU A 152 1.95 -17.78 12.21
N LYS A 153 3.20 -17.95 12.66
CA LYS A 153 3.56 -18.02 14.08
C LYS A 153 4.35 -16.80 14.53
N ALA A 154 3.98 -16.32 15.72
CA ALA A 154 4.81 -15.48 16.58
C ALA A 154 5.06 -16.20 17.92
N TYR A 155 6.07 -15.79 18.66
CA TYR A 155 6.53 -16.46 19.87
C TYR A 155 6.45 -15.51 21.05
N ASP A 156 5.50 -15.75 21.94
CA ASP A 156 5.29 -14.96 23.16
C ASP A 156 6.07 -15.59 24.30
N ILE A 157 7.04 -14.85 24.82
CA ILE A 157 7.90 -15.30 25.89
C ILE A 157 7.68 -14.37 27.07
N THR A 158 7.26 -14.93 28.20
CA THR A 158 6.99 -14.17 29.43
C THR A 158 7.72 -14.78 30.63
N SER A 159 7.93 -13.95 31.65
CA SER A 159 8.56 -14.33 32.91
C SER A 159 7.97 -13.52 34.06
N ASP A 160 8.05 -14.06 35.28
CA ASP A 160 7.81 -13.30 36.52
C ASP A 160 9.06 -12.50 36.97
N MET A 161 10.19 -12.69 36.30
CA MET A 161 11.41 -11.92 36.52
C MET A 161 11.28 -10.54 35.88
N LYS A 162 11.89 -9.53 36.52
CA LYS A 162 11.90 -8.16 36.01
C LYS A 162 12.88 -8.03 34.84
N ASP A 163 12.45 -7.40 33.75
CA ASP A 163 13.32 -7.11 32.61
C ASP A 163 14.55 -6.27 33.01
N GLY A 164 15.68 -6.57 32.37
CA GLY A 164 17.02 -6.05 32.67
C GLY A 164 17.78 -6.80 33.77
N ASP A 165 17.08 -7.57 34.63
CA ASP A 165 17.75 -8.34 35.70
C ASP A 165 18.36 -9.65 35.19
N PHE A 166 17.90 -10.15 34.04
CA PHE A 166 18.41 -11.34 33.36
C PHE A 166 19.01 -11.00 31.98
N SER A 167 19.65 -11.97 31.36
CA SER A 167 19.98 -11.95 29.94
C SER A 167 19.91 -13.37 29.37
N TYR A 168 19.49 -13.51 28.12
CA TYR A 168 19.30 -14.81 27.47
C TYR A 168 19.57 -14.77 25.97
N ASN A 169 19.81 -15.95 25.41
CA ASN A 169 19.84 -16.18 23.98
C ASN A 169 18.56 -16.91 23.57
N LEU A 170 17.99 -16.53 22.43
CA LEU A 170 16.76 -17.07 21.88
C LEU A 170 16.99 -17.60 20.47
N SER A 171 16.68 -18.86 20.22
CA SER A 171 16.62 -19.43 18.88
C SER A 171 15.16 -19.54 18.44
N LEU A 172 14.86 -19.07 17.23
CA LEU A 172 13.55 -19.14 16.58
C LEU A 172 13.66 -19.88 15.23
N PRO A 173 12.63 -20.63 14.81
CA PRO A 173 12.66 -21.38 13.56
C PRO A 173 12.61 -20.48 12.33
N ILE A 174 13.30 -20.91 11.27
CA ILE A 174 13.13 -20.37 9.92
C ILE A 174 12.27 -21.36 9.13
N PRO A 175 11.10 -20.93 8.62
CA PRO A 175 10.22 -21.78 7.82
C PRO A 175 10.92 -22.37 6.60
N GLU A 176 10.48 -23.56 6.18
CA GLU A 176 11.11 -24.28 5.06
C GLU A 176 11.16 -23.47 3.77
N SER A 177 10.11 -22.69 3.50
CA SER A 177 10.01 -21.76 2.35
C SER A 177 11.00 -20.58 2.39
N SER A 178 11.69 -20.39 3.51
CA SER A 178 12.59 -19.26 3.75
C SER A 178 14.02 -19.67 4.12
N ARG A 179 14.33 -20.97 4.06
CA ARG A 179 15.72 -21.45 4.21
C ARG A 179 16.63 -20.77 3.19
N GLY A 180 17.82 -20.37 3.62
CA GLY A 180 18.77 -19.64 2.78
C GLY A 180 18.50 -18.13 2.63
N LYS A 181 17.30 -17.60 2.94
CA LYS A 181 16.99 -16.15 2.83
C LYS A 181 17.56 -15.36 4.01
N THR A 182 17.96 -14.10 3.80
CA THR A 182 18.35 -13.23 4.93
C THR A 182 17.14 -12.89 5.77
N VAL A 183 17.23 -13.10 7.09
CA VAL A 183 16.13 -12.89 8.04
C VAL A 183 16.54 -11.92 9.12
N GLU A 184 15.56 -11.29 9.74
CA GLU A 184 15.72 -10.55 10.99
C GLU A 184 14.65 -11.00 11.99
N VAL A 185 14.77 -10.55 13.23
CA VAL A 185 13.77 -10.77 14.27
C VAL A 185 13.21 -9.42 14.67
N LYS A 186 11.89 -9.31 14.72
CA LYS A 186 11.18 -8.16 15.26
C LYS A 186 10.48 -8.53 16.56
N PHE A 187 10.19 -7.53 17.38
CA PHE A 187 9.49 -7.70 18.65
C PHE A 187 8.36 -6.69 18.82
N ALA A 188 7.35 -7.06 19.59
CA ALA A 188 6.27 -6.16 20.00
C ALA A 188 5.79 -6.51 21.41
N GLU A 189 5.52 -5.48 22.21
CA GLU A 189 5.09 -5.61 23.60
C GLU A 189 3.77 -6.37 23.75
N ASP A 190 2.86 -6.14 22.82
CA ASP A 190 1.53 -6.73 22.80
C ASP A 190 1.17 -7.22 21.40
N ILE A 191 0.33 -8.25 21.33
CA ILE A 191 -0.13 -8.81 20.05
C ILE A 191 -0.96 -7.81 19.24
N SER A 192 -1.58 -6.82 19.90
CA SER A 192 -2.28 -5.72 19.23
C SER A 192 -1.33 -4.82 18.43
N ASP A 193 -0.07 -4.74 18.86
CA ASP A 193 0.93 -3.80 18.35
C ASP A 193 1.92 -4.50 17.40
N ILE A 194 1.69 -5.80 17.12
CA ILE A 194 2.54 -6.61 16.26
C ILE A 194 2.68 -6.01 14.85
N GLY A 195 1.66 -5.31 14.34
CA GLY A 195 1.72 -4.62 13.05
C GLY A 195 2.78 -3.51 12.98
N SER A 196 3.21 -2.99 14.12
CA SER A 196 4.27 -2.00 14.29
C SER A 196 5.52 -2.56 14.99
N ALA A 197 5.72 -3.88 14.94
CA ALA A 197 6.85 -4.55 15.59
C ALA A 197 8.20 -3.92 15.21
N GLU A 198 9.04 -3.69 16.22
CA GLU A 198 10.36 -3.07 16.07
C GLU A 198 11.43 -4.12 15.83
N LYS A 199 12.48 -3.76 15.09
CA LYS A 199 13.60 -4.66 14.83
C LYS A 199 14.41 -4.88 16.10
N VAL A 200 14.79 -6.14 16.34
CA VAL A 200 15.79 -6.47 17.35
C VAL A 200 17.18 -6.04 16.86
N GLU A 201 17.83 -5.15 17.58
CA GLU A 201 19.17 -4.63 17.26
C GLU A 201 20.32 -5.50 17.81
N ASN A 202 19.99 -6.53 18.60
CA ASN A 202 20.95 -7.48 19.13
C ASN A 202 21.66 -8.27 18.02
N THR A 203 22.83 -8.82 18.37
CA THR A 203 23.58 -9.72 17.47
C THR A 203 22.71 -10.92 17.10
N LEU A 204 22.58 -11.14 15.79
CA LEU A 204 21.91 -12.31 15.23
C LEU A 204 22.94 -13.29 14.66
N THR A 205 22.77 -14.57 14.97
CA THR A 205 23.44 -15.67 14.27
C THR A 205 22.39 -16.53 13.58
N LYS A 206 22.74 -17.16 12.46
CA LYS A 206 21.79 -17.90 11.64
C LYS A 206 22.34 -19.25 11.21
N THR A 207 21.44 -20.23 11.16
CA THR A 207 21.61 -21.50 10.42
C THR A 207 20.58 -21.59 9.30
N ASP A 208 20.58 -22.68 8.53
CA ASP A 208 19.55 -22.90 7.50
C ASP A 208 18.14 -23.03 8.08
N THR A 209 18.00 -23.44 9.34
CA THR A 209 16.72 -23.81 9.94
C THR A 209 16.32 -22.96 11.13
N SER A 210 17.21 -22.11 11.66
CA SER A 210 16.93 -21.22 12.78
C SER A 210 17.71 -19.91 12.72
N VAL A 211 17.16 -18.88 13.35
CA VAL A 211 17.83 -17.62 13.68
C VAL A 211 17.96 -17.53 15.20
N SER A 212 19.12 -17.12 15.69
CA SER A 212 19.42 -16.96 17.11
C SER A 212 19.74 -15.50 17.42
N VAL A 213 19.08 -14.97 18.44
CA VAL A 213 19.27 -13.62 18.98
C VAL A 213 20.04 -13.74 20.28
N GLU A 214 21.13 -12.99 20.42
CA GLU A 214 21.98 -13.04 21.61
C GLU A 214 21.72 -11.88 22.58
N SER A 215 21.88 -12.15 23.87
CA SER A 215 21.87 -11.14 24.93
C SER A 215 20.59 -10.30 25.04
N LEU A 216 19.42 -10.90 24.81
CA LEU A 216 18.14 -10.27 25.12
C LEU A 216 18.00 -10.13 26.64
N ASP A 217 17.40 -9.05 27.11
CA ASP A 217 17.16 -8.76 28.54
C ASP A 217 15.71 -8.34 28.83
N HIS A 218 14.84 -8.43 27.83
CA HIS A 218 13.43 -8.10 27.89
C HIS A 218 12.60 -9.20 27.22
N MET A 219 11.61 -9.74 27.94
CA MET A 219 10.75 -10.83 27.47
C MET A 219 9.48 -10.28 26.82
N THR A 220 9.17 -10.70 25.60
CA THR A 220 8.12 -10.11 24.77
C THR A 220 7.72 -11.05 23.62
N ILE A 221 6.93 -10.56 22.66
CA ILE A 221 6.51 -11.31 21.48
C ILE A 221 7.53 -11.12 20.36
N PHE A 222 8.03 -12.20 19.80
CA PHE A 222 8.99 -12.20 18.69
C PHE A 222 8.40 -12.77 17.40
N VAL A 223 8.79 -12.19 16.27
CA VAL A 223 8.44 -12.67 14.93
C VAL A 223 9.68 -12.69 14.03
N VAL A 224 9.82 -13.74 13.24
CA VAL A 224 10.91 -13.86 12.26
C VAL A 224 10.43 -13.31 10.92
N THR A 225 11.11 -12.31 10.39
CA THR A 225 10.76 -11.66 9.13
C THR A 225 11.93 -11.78 8.14
N LEU A 226 11.69 -11.49 6.86
CA LEU A 226 12.81 -11.20 5.97
C LEU A 226 13.52 -9.95 6.48
N SER A 227 14.86 -9.98 6.51
CA SER A 227 15.59 -8.73 6.70
C SER A 227 15.39 -7.91 5.43
N PRO A 228 14.90 -6.66 5.50
CA PRO A 228 14.95 -5.76 4.36
C PRO A 228 16.42 -5.66 3.99
N ALA A 229 16.74 -6.17 2.80
CA ALA A 229 18.10 -6.27 2.34
C ALA A 229 18.67 -4.85 2.16
N THR A 230 19.32 -4.35 3.20
CA THR A 230 20.11 -3.11 3.19
C THR A 230 21.31 -3.21 2.24
N ASP A 231 21.63 -4.41 1.75
CA ASP A 231 22.76 -4.70 0.85
C ASP A 231 22.35 -5.14 -0.57
N CYS A 232 21.11 -4.89 -1.02
CA CYS A 232 20.82 -5.07 -2.44
C CYS A 232 21.44 -3.92 -3.25
N THR A 233 22.53 -4.19 -3.98
CA THR A 233 23.16 -3.21 -4.90
C THR A 233 22.18 -2.67 -5.97
N GLY A 234 21.07 -3.37 -6.23
CA GLY A 234 19.98 -2.94 -7.11
C GLY A 234 18.77 -2.31 -6.41
N GLY A 235 18.76 -2.28 -5.08
CA GLY A 235 17.71 -1.68 -4.27
C GLY A 235 16.33 -2.36 -4.33
N VAL A 236 16.13 -3.40 -5.15
CA VAL A 236 14.85 -4.13 -5.23
C VAL A 236 15.02 -5.53 -4.68
N TYR A 237 14.14 -5.95 -3.77
CA TYR A 237 14.19 -7.25 -3.12
C TYR A 237 12.83 -7.94 -3.14
N ALA A 238 12.79 -9.16 -3.68
CA ALA A 238 11.61 -10.01 -3.65
C ALA A 238 12.00 -11.47 -3.42
N SER A 239 11.27 -12.12 -2.50
CA SER A 239 11.31 -13.58 -2.29
C SER A 239 12.71 -14.15 -2.08
N GLY A 240 13.60 -13.41 -1.40
CA GLY A 240 14.98 -13.86 -1.14
C GLY A 240 16.01 -13.43 -2.17
N THR A 241 15.59 -12.74 -3.24
CA THR A 241 16.43 -12.39 -4.38
C THR A 241 16.49 -10.88 -4.56
N CYS A 242 17.69 -10.35 -4.85
CA CYS A 242 17.87 -8.95 -5.24
C CYS A 242 17.75 -8.80 -6.76
N TYR A 243 17.14 -7.70 -7.18
CA TYR A 243 16.95 -7.35 -8.59
C TYR A 243 17.47 -5.93 -8.84
N ALA A 244 17.82 -5.64 -10.10
CA ALA A 244 18.30 -4.31 -10.49
C ALA A 244 17.15 -3.33 -10.77
N THR A 245 15.96 -3.86 -11.10
CA THR A 245 14.76 -3.07 -11.45
C THR A 245 13.52 -3.66 -10.81
N ILE A 246 12.48 -2.85 -10.70
CA ILE A 246 11.18 -3.29 -10.17
C ILE A 246 10.56 -4.29 -11.13
N GLN A 247 10.63 -4.04 -12.45
CA GLN A 247 10.07 -4.95 -13.44
C GLN A 247 10.74 -6.34 -13.41
N GLU A 248 12.06 -6.41 -13.27
CA GLU A 248 12.77 -7.69 -13.16
C GLU A 248 12.31 -8.52 -11.96
N ALA A 249 12.07 -7.86 -10.83
CA ALA A 249 11.54 -8.50 -9.63
C ALA A 249 10.13 -9.06 -9.85
N ILE A 250 9.26 -8.31 -10.54
CA ILE A 250 7.90 -8.75 -10.88
C ILE A 250 7.94 -9.93 -11.86
N ASP A 251 8.79 -9.86 -12.89
CA ASP A 251 8.84 -10.87 -13.95
C ASP A 251 9.45 -12.20 -13.47
N ASN A 252 10.20 -12.18 -12.37
CA ASN A 252 10.87 -13.37 -11.86
C ASN A 252 9.88 -14.47 -11.46
N LEU A 253 10.22 -15.72 -11.77
CA LEU A 253 9.40 -16.90 -11.48
C LEU A 253 9.28 -17.21 -9.98
N VAL A 254 10.23 -16.78 -9.16
CA VAL A 254 10.19 -16.99 -7.70
C VAL A 254 9.30 -15.99 -6.98
N THR A 255 8.97 -14.88 -7.64
CA THR A 255 8.00 -13.90 -7.17
C THR A 255 6.61 -14.39 -7.59
N VAL A 256 5.75 -14.69 -6.63
CA VAL A 256 4.43 -15.29 -6.84
C VAL A 256 3.32 -14.43 -6.24
N ASP A 257 2.06 -14.78 -6.52
CA ASP A 257 0.91 -14.08 -5.95
C ASP A 257 0.97 -14.07 -4.41
N GLY A 258 0.66 -12.92 -3.83
CA GLY A 258 0.75 -12.63 -2.40
C GLY A 258 2.13 -12.11 -1.93
N ASP A 259 3.16 -12.16 -2.77
CA ASP A 259 4.49 -11.69 -2.37
C ASP A 259 4.57 -10.16 -2.21
N THR A 260 5.54 -9.74 -1.40
CA THR A 260 5.93 -8.33 -1.26
C THR A 260 7.27 -8.09 -1.94
N ILE A 261 7.31 -7.08 -2.81
CA ILE A 261 8.53 -6.53 -3.39
C ILE A 261 8.91 -5.28 -2.60
N ASN A 262 9.99 -5.38 -1.83
CA ASN A 262 10.55 -4.26 -1.09
C ASN A 262 11.48 -3.47 -2.01
N VAL A 263 11.20 -2.18 -2.15
CA VAL A 263 11.97 -1.26 -2.98
C VAL A 263 12.65 -0.23 -2.07
N SER A 264 13.97 -0.23 -2.11
CA SER A 264 14.83 0.67 -1.35
C SER A 264 14.80 2.08 -1.93
N ALA A 265 15.26 3.04 -1.14
CA ALA A 265 15.45 4.40 -1.62
C ALA A 265 16.40 4.40 -2.82
N GLY A 266 16.02 5.10 -3.89
CA GLY A 266 16.72 5.03 -5.17
C GLY A 266 15.97 5.74 -6.28
N ASN A 267 16.60 5.82 -7.46
CA ASN A 267 15.97 6.37 -8.66
C ASN A 267 15.76 5.25 -9.68
N TYR A 268 14.51 4.98 -9.99
CA TYR A 268 14.06 3.94 -10.90
C TYR A 268 13.46 4.60 -12.14
N VAL A 269 14.14 4.52 -13.28
CA VAL A 269 13.65 5.07 -14.55
C VAL A 269 13.13 3.93 -15.40
N GLU A 270 11.88 3.54 -15.16
CA GLU A 270 11.24 2.40 -15.80
C GLU A 270 9.72 2.56 -15.85
N ASN A 271 9.07 1.81 -16.75
CA ASN A 271 7.63 1.62 -16.69
C ASN A 271 7.36 0.24 -16.12
N VAL A 272 6.55 0.18 -15.07
CA VAL A 272 6.26 -1.03 -14.33
C VAL A 272 4.90 -1.58 -14.76
N ILE A 273 4.82 -2.88 -15.01
CA ILE A 273 3.59 -3.63 -15.28
C ILE A 273 3.48 -4.71 -14.20
N VAL A 274 2.48 -4.58 -13.33
CA VAL A 274 2.26 -5.50 -12.21
C VAL A 274 1.33 -6.62 -12.67
N THR A 275 1.89 -7.78 -12.95
CA THR A 275 1.20 -8.91 -13.60
C THR A 275 0.71 -9.99 -12.63
N LYS A 276 0.97 -9.82 -11.34
CA LYS A 276 0.69 -10.76 -10.24
C LYS A 276 0.03 -10.00 -9.08
N ASP A 277 -0.66 -10.72 -8.20
CA ASP A 277 -1.15 -10.16 -6.95
C ASP A 277 0.05 -9.84 -6.03
N LEU A 278 0.47 -8.58 -5.96
CA LEU A 278 1.70 -8.18 -5.28
C LEU A 278 1.50 -6.94 -4.44
N THR A 279 2.26 -6.87 -3.35
CA THR A 279 2.53 -5.60 -2.66
C THR A 279 3.85 -5.04 -3.17
N LEU A 280 3.82 -3.91 -3.87
CA LEU A 280 5.00 -3.12 -4.14
C LEU A 280 5.13 -2.09 -3.02
N GLN A 281 6.21 -2.17 -2.24
CA GLN A 281 6.44 -1.30 -1.09
C GLN A 281 7.74 -0.53 -1.25
N GLY A 282 7.62 0.76 -1.52
CA GLY A 282 8.72 1.71 -1.49
C GLY A 282 8.94 2.28 -0.09
N VAL A 283 10.19 2.50 0.27
CA VAL A 283 10.55 3.32 1.44
C VAL A 283 10.67 4.80 1.04
N ALA A 284 10.74 5.69 2.02
CA ALA A 284 11.01 7.10 1.77
C ALA A 284 12.27 7.30 0.90
N GLY A 285 12.14 8.04 -0.21
CA GLY A 285 13.20 8.22 -1.19
C GLY A 285 13.18 7.21 -2.35
N THR A 286 12.17 6.35 -2.46
CA THR A 286 11.93 5.50 -3.64
C THR A 286 11.30 6.30 -4.77
N ASN A 287 12.12 6.81 -5.69
CA ASN A 287 11.69 7.67 -6.79
C ASN A 287 11.52 6.86 -8.08
N LEU A 288 10.29 6.71 -8.56
CA LEU A 288 9.96 6.13 -9.86
C LEU A 288 9.71 7.24 -10.88
N GLN A 289 10.51 7.29 -11.94
CA GLN A 289 10.24 8.09 -13.13
C GLN A 289 9.68 7.19 -14.24
N GLY A 290 8.36 7.23 -14.41
CA GLY A 290 7.62 6.42 -15.35
C GLY A 290 6.19 6.20 -14.88
N LYS A 291 5.56 5.12 -15.33
CA LYS A 291 4.20 4.76 -14.91
C LYS A 291 4.17 3.38 -14.26
N ILE A 292 3.16 3.15 -13.43
CA ILE A 292 2.74 1.83 -12.96
C ILE A 292 1.45 1.44 -13.67
N THR A 293 1.46 0.31 -14.35
CA THR A 293 0.28 -0.32 -14.96
C THR A 293 -0.06 -1.54 -14.13
N ILE A 294 -1.21 -1.52 -13.46
CA ILE A 294 -1.72 -2.65 -12.70
C ILE A 294 -2.45 -3.57 -13.68
N SER A 295 -2.02 -4.82 -13.76
CA SER A 295 -2.53 -5.86 -14.65
C SER A 295 -2.95 -7.13 -13.92
N HIS A 296 -3.28 -7.00 -12.63
CA HIS A 296 -3.77 -8.08 -11.78
C HIS A 296 -4.67 -7.53 -10.66
N ASN A 297 -5.54 -8.38 -10.13
CA ASN A 297 -6.33 -8.07 -8.93
C ASN A 297 -5.45 -8.17 -7.66
N GLY A 298 -5.86 -7.56 -6.57
CA GLY A 298 -5.20 -7.71 -5.26
C GLY A 298 -3.97 -6.81 -5.05
N VAL A 299 -3.53 -6.11 -6.09
CA VAL A 299 -2.28 -5.33 -6.07
C VAL A 299 -2.33 -4.17 -5.09
N THR A 300 -1.25 -4.04 -4.31
CA THR A 300 -0.99 -2.90 -3.43
C THR A 300 0.22 -2.10 -3.93
N ILE A 301 0.07 -0.79 -4.06
CA ILE A 301 1.13 0.17 -4.38
C ILE A 301 1.30 1.11 -3.18
N ASP A 302 2.42 0.99 -2.48
CA ASP A 302 2.68 1.70 -1.21
C ASP A 302 4.02 2.44 -1.23
N GLY A 303 4.03 3.70 -0.77
CA GLY A 303 5.26 4.42 -0.42
C GLY A 303 6.15 4.91 -1.56
N PHE A 304 5.66 5.01 -2.80
CA PHE A 304 6.45 5.51 -3.93
C PHE A 304 6.37 7.02 -4.11
N ASN A 305 7.46 7.61 -4.60
CA ASN A 305 7.45 8.94 -5.22
C ASN A 305 7.44 8.79 -6.75
N ILE A 306 6.33 9.13 -7.42
CA ILE A 306 6.08 8.81 -8.84
C ILE A 306 6.03 10.09 -9.67
N THR A 307 6.82 10.13 -10.74
CA THR A 307 6.82 11.23 -11.73
C THR A 307 6.74 10.73 -13.16
N ASN A 308 6.07 11.48 -14.04
CA ASN A 308 6.01 11.16 -15.45
C ASN A 308 5.71 12.40 -16.30
N PRO A 309 6.65 13.36 -16.43
CA PRO A 309 6.35 14.66 -17.04
C PRO A 309 5.95 14.54 -18.51
N SER A 310 6.52 13.57 -19.24
CA SER A 310 6.34 13.41 -20.68
C SER A 310 5.12 12.55 -21.06
N VAL A 311 4.46 11.90 -20.10
CA VAL A 311 3.32 11.01 -20.35
C VAL A 311 2.19 11.31 -19.37
N GLY A 312 0.95 11.18 -19.81
CA GLY A 312 -0.23 11.56 -19.03
C GLY A 312 -0.67 10.60 -17.93
N TYR A 313 0.18 9.70 -17.45
CA TYR A 313 -0.22 8.65 -16.50
C TYR A 313 0.82 8.41 -15.41
N GLY A 314 0.39 8.44 -14.15
CA GLY A 314 1.15 7.96 -12.99
C GLY A 314 0.87 6.47 -12.75
N ILE A 315 -0.29 6.17 -12.15
CA ILE A 315 -0.78 4.80 -11.91
C ILE A 315 -2.05 4.58 -12.74
N ILE A 316 -2.14 3.44 -13.43
CA ILE A 316 -3.33 3.06 -14.20
C ILE A 316 -3.72 1.60 -13.96
N ALA A 317 -5.02 1.36 -13.79
CA ALA A 317 -5.62 0.03 -13.77
C ALA A 317 -6.84 0.00 -14.71
N THR A 318 -6.99 -1.08 -15.48
CA THR A 318 -8.15 -1.28 -16.36
C THR A 318 -8.69 -2.68 -16.15
N ASP A 319 -9.93 -2.80 -15.68
CA ASP A 319 -10.61 -4.08 -15.43
C ASP A 319 -10.02 -4.93 -14.30
N TYR A 320 -9.41 -4.30 -13.29
CA TYR A 320 -8.86 -4.97 -12.10
C TYR A 320 -9.45 -4.42 -10.80
N SER A 321 -9.72 -5.35 -9.87
CA SER A 321 -10.38 -5.15 -8.57
C SER A 321 -9.42 -5.39 -7.40
N ASN A 322 -9.88 -5.05 -6.20
CA ASN A 322 -9.16 -5.26 -4.94
C ASN A 322 -7.80 -4.55 -4.94
N LEU A 323 -7.80 -3.28 -5.31
CA LEU A 323 -6.59 -2.48 -5.46
C LEU A 323 -6.41 -1.55 -4.26
N THR A 324 -5.20 -1.48 -3.75
CA THR A 324 -4.82 -0.51 -2.71
C THR A 324 -3.71 0.38 -3.24
N ILE A 325 -3.96 1.68 -3.33
CA ILE A 325 -2.97 2.68 -3.72
C ILE A 325 -2.82 3.63 -2.54
N THR A 326 -1.72 3.51 -1.79
CA THR A 326 -1.59 4.19 -0.50
C THR A 326 -0.23 4.82 -0.27
N ASN A 327 -0.20 5.91 0.50
CA ASN A 327 1.03 6.60 0.93
C ASN A 327 1.99 6.99 -0.20
N ASN A 328 1.50 7.16 -1.43
CA ASN A 328 2.33 7.57 -2.55
C ASN A 328 2.37 9.09 -2.67
N THR A 329 3.50 9.62 -3.11
CA THR A 329 3.62 10.98 -3.61
C THR A 329 3.60 10.92 -5.14
N ILE A 330 2.54 11.40 -5.79
CA ILE A 330 2.38 11.31 -7.25
C ILE A 330 2.36 12.72 -7.81
N HIS A 331 3.41 13.08 -8.54
CA HIS A 331 3.56 14.46 -9.00
C HIS A 331 4.20 14.60 -10.36
N ASP A 332 4.11 15.81 -10.92
CA ASP A 332 4.66 16.16 -12.22
C ASP A 332 4.25 15.17 -13.32
N ILE A 333 2.96 14.81 -13.34
CA ILE A 333 2.39 13.90 -14.34
C ILE A 333 1.90 14.71 -15.52
N GLY A 334 2.44 14.45 -16.71
CA GLY A 334 2.05 15.12 -17.94
C GLY A 334 2.35 16.63 -17.98
N THR A 335 3.26 17.12 -17.13
CA THR A 335 3.64 18.54 -17.07
C THR A 335 4.38 19.03 -18.32
N ALA A 336 4.94 18.12 -19.13
CA ALA A 336 5.57 18.40 -20.41
C ALA A 336 4.74 17.94 -21.62
N LEU A 337 3.47 17.53 -21.42
CA LEU A 337 2.61 17.13 -22.54
C LEU A 337 2.25 18.32 -23.43
N ALA A 338 2.42 18.12 -24.74
CA ALA A 338 1.95 19.07 -25.75
C ALA A 338 0.44 18.99 -25.99
N SER A 339 -0.18 17.81 -25.82
CA SER A 339 -1.61 17.56 -26.00
C SER A 339 -2.04 16.28 -25.27
N GLY A 340 -3.34 16.04 -25.13
CA GLY A 340 -3.89 14.86 -24.46
C GLY A 340 -4.38 15.17 -23.04
N SER A 341 -4.47 14.18 -22.17
CA SER A 341 -4.91 14.35 -20.77
C SER A 341 -3.88 13.76 -19.80
N ALA A 342 -3.83 14.31 -18.58
CA ALA A 342 -2.94 13.86 -17.51
C ALA A 342 -3.76 13.31 -16.34
N GLN A 343 -3.32 12.19 -15.77
CA GLN A 343 -4.04 11.44 -14.74
C GLN A 343 -3.02 10.89 -13.75
N ALA A 344 -3.10 11.31 -12.48
CA ALA A 344 -2.19 10.78 -11.47
C ALA A 344 -2.53 9.31 -11.15
N ILE A 345 -3.81 9.04 -10.87
CA ILE A 345 -4.36 7.69 -10.69
C ILE A 345 -5.58 7.53 -11.60
N GLY A 346 -5.56 6.55 -12.50
CA GLY A 346 -6.68 6.21 -13.38
C GLY A 346 -7.21 4.80 -13.14
N ILE A 347 -8.48 4.67 -12.77
CA ILE A 347 -9.18 3.39 -12.61
C ILE A 347 -10.27 3.29 -13.67
N VAL A 348 -10.15 2.32 -14.57
CA VAL A 348 -11.07 2.12 -15.69
C VAL A 348 -11.74 0.75 -15.58
N SER A 349 -13.03 0.70 -15.88
CA SER A 349 -13.84 -0.51 -15.95
C SER A 349 -14.48 -0.55 -17.34
N SER A 350 -13.88 -1.30 -18.26
CA SER A 350 -14.17 -1.32 -19.68
C SER A 350 -14.80 -2.64 -20.14
N ALA A 351 -14.25 -3.78 -19.71
CA ALA A 351 -14.69 -5.11 -20.09
C ALA A 351 -15.18 -5.95 -18.90
N ALA A 352 -14.84 -5.57 -17.67
CA ALA A 352 -15.28 -6.24 -16.46
C ALA A 352 -15.69 -5.23 -15.37
N ASP A 353 -16.62 -5.64 -14.52
CA ASP A 353 -16.94 -4.88 -13.31
C ASP A 353 -15.70 -4.79 -12.40
N VAL A 354 -15.47 -3.61 -11.85
CA VAL A 354 -14.37 -3.31 -10.93
C VAL A 354 -14.94 -3.03 -9.54
N SER A 355 -14.31 -3.58 -8.52
CA SER A 355 -14.70 -3.34 -7.12
C SER A 355 -13.54 -3.36 -6.17
N GLY A 356 -13.74 -2.86 -4.95
CA GLY A 356 -12.74 -2.95 -3.87
C GLY A 356 -11.53 -2.07 -4.15
N ILE A 357 -11.77 -0.79 -4.45
CA ILE A 357 -10.71 0.16 -4.76
C ILE A 357 -10.48 1.05 -3.56
N THR A 358 -9.27 1.05 -3.03
CA THR A 358 -8.84 1.92 -1.94
C THR A 358 -7.72 2.84 -2.42
N ILE A 359 -7.96 4.15 -2.34
CA ILE A 359 -6.97 5.18 -2.63
C ILE A 359 -6.86 6.06 -1.39
N SER A 360 -5.80 5.90 -0.61
CA SER A 360 -5.69 6.57 0.70
C SER A 360 -4.31 7.13 1.02
N GLY A 361 -4.25 8.22 1.78
CA GLY A 361 -2.95 8.73 2.28
C GLY A 361 -2.01 9.24 1.19
N ASN A 362 -2.47 9.42 -0.05
CA ASN A 362 -1.61 9.87 -1.14
C ASN A 362 -1.49 11.40 -1.17
N THR A 363 -0.32 11.88 -1.57
CA THR A 363 -0.08 13.30 -1.88
C THR A 363 0.06 13.45 -3.38
N ILE A 364 -0.86 14.19 -4.01
CA ILE A 364 -0.95 14.31 -5.47
C ILE A 364 -0.86 15.79 -5.87
N PHE A 365 0.10 16.14 -6.72
CA PHE A 365 0.24 17.53 -7.16
C PHE A 365 0.92 17.70 -8.51
N ASN A 366 0.81 18.90 -9.10
CA ASN A 366 1.38 19.24 -10.40
C ASN A 366 0.97 18.27 -11.51
N ILE A 367 -0.33 18.16 -11.73
CA ILE A 367 -0.89 17.27 -12.74
C ILE A 367 -1.32 18.08 -13.97
N GLY A 368 -0.85 17.65 -15.14
CA GLY A 368 -1.03 18.34 -16.40
C GLY A 368 -0.27 19.66 -16.46
N ASN A 369 -0.60 20.47 -17.47
CA ASN A 369 -0.09 21.83 -17.61
C ASN A 369 -1.10 22.72 -18.32
N THR A 370 -0.94 24.04 -18.18
CA THR A 370 -1.86 25.04 -18.74
C THR A 370 -1.75 25.20 -20.26
N SER A 371 -0.76 24.57 -20.89
CA SER A 371 -0.44 24.69 -22.32
C SER A 371 -0.81 23.44 -23.13
N MET A 372 -1.47 22.43 -22.53
CA MET A 372 -1.85 21.20 -23.22
C MET A 372 -2.84 21.51 -24.35
N LEU A 373 -2.36 21.53 -25.59
CA LEU A 373 -3.15 21.87 -26.77
C LEU A 373 -4.31 20.89 -26.95
N HIS A 374 -5.43 21.42 -27.39
CA HIS A 374 -6.58 20.63 -27.81
C HIS A 374 -6.26 20.03 -29.18
N ALA A 375 -6.02 18.72 -29.22
CA ALA A 375 -5.76 18.00 -30.46
C ALA A 375 -6.98 17.14 -30.83
N GLY A 376 -7.77 17.58 -31.81
CA GLY A 376 -8.95 16.86 -32.29
C GLY A 376 -10.07 16.77 -31.25
N SER A 377 -10.80 15.65 -31.22
CA SER A 377 -11.87 15.38 -30.24
C SER A 377 -11.37 14.96 -28.85
N ALA A 378 -10.05 14.86 -28.65
CA ALA A 378 -9.48 14.49 -27.36
C ALA A 378 -9.38 15.73 -26.47
N GLY A 379 -10.09 15.72 -25.35
CA GLY A 379 -10.02 16.79 -24.34
C GLY A 379 -8.64 16.93 -23.71
N SER A 380 -8.36 18.12 -23.16
CA SER A 380 -7.10 18.44 -22.47
C SER A 380 -7.33 18.69 -20.99
N SER A 381 -7.49 17.59 -20.24
CA SER A 381 -7.88 17.64 -18.84
C SER A 381 -6.83 17.00 -17.93
N ALA A 382 -6.70 17.52 -16.71
CA ALA A 382 -5.84 17.00 -15.66
C ALA A 382 -6.69 16.45 -14.51
N LYS A 383 -6.30 15.29 -13.96
CA LYS A 383 -7.04 14.58 -12.93
C LYS A 383 -6.10 14.05 -11.86
N GLY A 384 -6.38 14.36 -10.60
CA GLY A 384 -5.68 13.72 -9.49
C GLY A 384 -6.02 12.23 -9.46
N VAL A 385 -7.25 11.92 -9.06
CA VAL A 385 -7.87 10.61 -9.21
C VAL A 385 -8.87 10.68 -10.37
N TYR A 386 -8.96 9.64 -11.18
CA TYR A 386 -9.93 9.52 -12.25
C TYR A 386 -10.59 8.14 -12.22
N LEU A 387 -11.86 8.10 -11.86
CA LEU A 387 -12.67 6.88 -11.83
C LEU A 387 -13.61 6.84 -13.03
N GLY A 388 -13.44 5.83 -13.87
CA GLY A 388 -14.19 5.67 -15.11
C GLY A 388 -13.70 6.62 -16.19
N ASN A 389 -13.51 6.10 -17.40
CA ASN A 389 -13.29 6.93 -18.58
C ASN A 389 -14.48 6.80 -19.55
N SER A 390 -14.52 7.63 -20.60
CA SER A 390 -15.58 7.56 -21.62
C SER A 390 -15.58 6.26 -22.44
N GLY A 391 -14.54 5.44 -22.32
CA GLY A 391 -14.48 4.07 -22.85
C GLY A 391 -14.85 3.00 -21.82
N GLY A 392 -15.15 3.38 -20.57
CA GLY A 392 -15.63 2.48 -19.54
C GLY A 392 -17.14 2.30 -19.65
N SER A 393 -17.57 1.06 -19.81
CA SER A 393 -18.99 0.70 -19.92
C SER A 393 -19.49 -0.19 -18.77
N MET A 394 -18.60 -0.51 -17.83
CA MET A 394 -18.86 -1.44 -16.73
C MET A 394 -18.87 -0.71 -15.38
N THR A 395 -19.28 -1.39 -14.31
CA THR A 395 -19.51 -0.76 -13.00
C THR A 395 -18.21 -0.69 -12.20
N ILE A 396 -17.92 0.48 -11.64
CA ILE A 396 -16.93 0.62 -10.55
C ILE A 396 -17.71 0.75 -9.23
N SER A 397 -17.53 -0.20 -8.32
CA SER A 397 -18.23 -0.25 -7.01
C SER A 397 -17.26 -0.36 -5.84
N SER A 398 -17.76 -0.19 -4.60
CA SER A 398 -16.95 -0.35 -3.38
C SER A 398 -15.62 0.43 -3.43
N VAL A 399 -15.72 1.73 -3.66
CA VAL A 399 -14.57 2.64 -3.76
C VAL A 399 -14.44 3.47 -2.50
N THR A 400 -13.23 3.47 -1.92
CA THR A 400 -12.84 4.32 -0.80
C THR A 400 -11.74 5.27 -1.25
N ILE A 401 -12.00 6.58 -1.20
CA ILE A 401 -10.99 7.62 -1.39
C ILE A 401 -10.95 8.46 -0.11
N SER A 402 -9.88 8.36 0.66
CA SER A 402 -9.78 8.99 1.98
C SER A 402 -8.37 9.51 2.27
N ASN A 403 -8.25 10.57 3.07
CA ASN A 403 -6.95 11.08 3.55
C ASN A 403 -5.94 11.42 2.43
N ASN A 404 -6.39 11.75 1.23
CA ASN A 404 -5.51 12.20 0.15
C ASN A 404 -5.41 13.72 0.15
N THR A 405 -4.22 14.24 -0.12
CA THR A 405 -3.99 15.68 -0.33
C THR A 405 -3.76 15.93 -1.81
N MET A 406 -4.57 16.81 -2.42
CA MET A 406 -4.50 17.13 -3.85
C MET A 406 -4.34 18.64 -4.05
N SER A 407 -3.36 19.04 -4.86
CA SER A 407 -3.12 20.45 -5.20
C SER A 407 -2.57 20.60 -6.62
N ASN A 408 -2.56 21.81 -7.18
CA ASN A 408 -1.92 22.09 -8.48
C ASN A 408 -2.34 21.13 -9.61
N ILE A 409 -3.65 20.93 -9.77
CA ILE A 409 -4.23 20.21 -10.92
C ILE A 409 -4.56 21.25 -11.99
N TYR A 410 -3.89 21.19 -13.14
CA TYR A 410 -3.95 22.26 -14.13
C TYR A 410 -4.91 21.95 -15.28
N ALA A 411 -5.97 22.75 -15.40
CA ALA A 411 -6.79 22.78 -16.60
C ALA A 411 -5.99 23.44 -17.73
N SER A 412 -6.12 22.93 -18.94
CA SER A 412 -5.55 23.62 -20.09
C SER A 412 -6.22 24.96 -20.30
N THR A 413 -5.41 25.98 -20.61
CA THR A 413 -5.83 27.32 -21.04
C THR A 413 -5.54 27.55 -22.53
N ALA A 414 -5.06 26.51 -23.23
CA ALA A 414 -4.78 26.60 -24.65
C ALA A 414 -6.06 26.88 -25.46
N ASN A 415 -5.91 27.56 -26.60
CA ASN A 415 -7.02 27.77 -27.51
C ASN A 415 -7.46 26.45 -28.16
N TRP A 416 -8.76 26.28 -28.37
CA TRP A 416 -9.31 25.15 -29.14
C TRP A 416 -8.86 25.24 -30.60
N ILE A 417 -7.95 24.36 -31.00
CA ILE A 417 -7.47 24.28 -32.38
C ILE A 417 -8.49 23.45 -33.16
N GLY A 418 -9.30 24.11 -34.00
CA GLY A 418 -10.31 23.46 -34.86
C GLY A 418 -11.71 24.09 -34.81
N GLY A 419 -11.96 25.02 -33.88
CA GLY A 419 -13.26 25.67 -33.74
C GLY A 419 -14.30 24.86 -32.95
N PRO A 420 -15.50 25.43 -32.72
CA PRO A 420 -16.50 24.93 -31.76
C PRO A 420 -17.12 23.55 -32.11
N LEU A 421 -16.77 22.97 -33.26
CA LEU A 421 -17.26 21.67 -33.71
C LEU A 421 -16.44 20.48 -33.18
N TYR A 422 -15.25 20.72 -32.63
CA TYR A 422 -14.47 19.68 -31.96
C TYR A 422 -14.82 19.68 -30.48
N GLY A 423 -15.86 18.93 -30.12
CA GLY A 423 -16.27 18.73 -28.73
C GLY A 423 -15.21 17.96 -27.95
N GLY A 424 -14.73 18.56 -26.87
CA GLY A 424 -13.90 17.91 -25.86
C GLY A 424 -14.02 18.64 -24.52
N GLY A 425 -13.57 18.02 -23.44
CA GLY A 425 -13.50 18.64 -22.12
C GLY A 425 -12.10 19.18 -21.81
N ALA A 426 -12.04 20.38 -21.22
CA ALA A 426 -10.85 20.91 -20.57
C ALA A 426 -11.19 21.18 -19.11
N GLY A 427 -10.59 20.44 -18.19
CA GLY A 427 -10.88 20.59 -16.77
C GLY A 427 -9.75 20.09 -15.89
N ALA A 428 -9.73 20.64 -14.68
CA ALA A 428 -8.92 20.17 -13.57
C ALA A 428 -9.85 19.51 -12.57
N TYR A 429 -9.63 18.22 -12.30
CA TYR A 429 -10.46 17.43 -11.41
C TYR A 429 -9.59 16.86 -10.29
N GLY A 430 -9.97 17.08 -9.04
CA GLY A 430 -9.32 16.42 -7.91
C GLY A 430 -9.61 14.92 -7.94
N ILE A 431 -10.90 14.58 -8.05
CA ILE A 431 -11.45 13.22 -8.20
C ILE A 431 -12.42 13.21 -9.38
#